data_AF-A0A0G3BLR7-F1
#
_entry.id   AF-A0A0G3BLR7-F1
#
_cell.length_a   1.000
_cell.length_b   1.000
_cell.length_c   1.000
_cell.angle_alpha   90.00
_cell.angle_beta   90.00
_cell.angle_gamma   90.00
#
_symmetry.space_group_name_H-M   'P 1'
#
loop_
_entity.id
_entity.type
_entity.pdbx_description
1 polymer ?
#
loop_
_entity_poly.entity_id
_entity_poly.type
_entity_poly.pdbx_seq_one_letter_code
_entity_poly.pdbx_strand_id
1 'polypeptide(L)'
;MLPVEVTGREQHAYLAQLWANHPNVKGDGPLLDKSVYENQCAIGVSAALMRSGVNMKAYSGVWSWQKDKPKYAIRAQELASWLASGAAHLPTRFQKYTGDDVKNIWEKVEDRTGVIFFRDYYGPGMQGDHIDLRNGSRMTALSSWVRINLRVGPVGLGSDHRKSSAVWFWEMP
;
A
#
# COMPACT_ATOMS: atom_id res chain seq x y z
N MET A 1 -22.45 -23.74 -18.83
CA MET A 1 -21.32 -22.91 -18.42
C MET A 1 -20.70 -23.60 -17.21
N LEU A 2 -19.50 -24.17 -17.37
CA LEU A 2 -18.77 -24.77 -16.26
C LEU A 2 -18.03 -23.67 -15.49
N PRO A 3 -17.89 -23.77 -14.17
CA PRO A 3 -17.05 -22.84 -13.41
C PRO A 3 -15.59 -23.03 -13.84
N VAL A 4 -14.91 -21.94 -14.16
CA VAL A 4 -13.48 -21.96 -14.44
C VAL A 4 -12.77 -22.19 -13.10
N GLU A 5 -12.20 -23.38 -12.91
CA GLU A 5 -11.27 -23.65 -11.82
C GLU A 5 -9.98 -22.88 -12.06
N VAL A 6 -9.80 -21.79 -11.30
CA VAL A 6 -8.54 -21.08 -11.22
C VAL A 6 -7.55 -21.93 -10.43
N THR A 7 -6.56 -22.51 -11.12
CA THR A 7 -5.55 -23.38 -10.49
C THR A 7 -4.63 -22.59 -9.56
N GLY A 8 -4.13 -23.22 -8.49
CA GLY A 8 -3.30 -22.59 -7.44
C GLY A 8 -2.00 -21.92 -7.92
N ARG A 9 -1.58 -22.09 -9.19
CA ARG A 9 -0.46 -21.34 -9.78
C ARG A 9 -0.78 -19.88 -10.11
N GLU A 10 -2.07 -19.54 -10.32
CA GLU A 10 -2.49 -18.15 -10.58
C GLU A 10 -2.57 -17.31 -9.30
N GLN A 11 -2.71 -17.94 -8.13
CA GLN A 11 -2.78 -17.22 -6.87
C GLN A 11 -1.43 -16.55 -6.52
N HIS A 12 -0.30 -17.16 -6.88
CA HIS A 12 1.06 -16.62 -6.66
C HIS A 12 1.48 -15.52 -7.65
N ALA A 13 0.64 -15.21 -8.65
CA ALA A 13 0.97 -14.25 -9.70
C ALA A 13 0.57 -12.81 -9.36
N TYR A 14 -0.42 -12.62 -8.48
CA TYR A 14 -1.03 -11.31 -8.29
C TYR A 14 -0.10 -10.31 -7.61
N LEU A 15 0.53 -10.69 -6.49
CA LEU A 15 1.50 -9.77 -5.89
C LEU A 15 2.70 -9.59 -6.82
N ALA A 16 3.23 -10.66 -7.41
CA ALA A 16 4.38 -10.56 -8.31
C ALA A 16 4.13 -9.55 -9.45
N GLN A 17 2.92 -9.55 -10.01
CA GLN A 17 2.50 -8.61 -11.03
C GLN A 17 2.39 -7.17 -10.50
N LEU A 18 1.73 -6.96 -9.35
CA LEU A 18 1.66 -5.63 -8.72
C LEU A 18 3.05 -5.09 -8.39
N TRP A 19 3.90 -5.96 -7.85
CA TRP A 19 5.26 -5.65 -7.46
C TRP A 19 6.09 -5.21 -8.68
N ALA A 20 6.11 -6.00 -9.74
CA ALA A 20 6.81 -5.68 -10.99
C ALA A 20 6.28 -4.39 -11.65
N ASN A 21 5.02 -4.04 -11.42
CA ASN A 21 4.39 -2.83 -11.95
C ASN A 21 4.53 -1.59 -11.07
N HIS A 22 5.01 -1.74 -9.84
CA HIS A 22 5.16 -0.63 -8.90
C HIS A 22 6.26 0.35 -9.36
N PRO A 23 6.04 1.67 -9.37
CA PRO A 23 7.00 2.64 -9.92
C PRO A 23 8.38 2.61 -9.26
N ASN A 24 8.44 2.38 -7.94
CA ASN A 24 9.72 2.22 -7.23
C ASN A 24 10.50 0.96 -7.64
N VAL A 25 9.80 -0.09 -8.10
CA VAL A 25 10.44 -1.32 -8.59
C VAL A 25 10.88 -1.15 -10.04
N LYS A 26 10.09 -0.45 -10.85
CA LYS A 26 10.42 -0.14 -12.26
C LYS A 26 11.51 0.92 -12.42
N GLY A 27 11.74 1.74 -11.39
CA GLY A 27 12.69 2.85 -11.46
C GLY A 27 12.12 4.13 -12.08
N ASP A 28 10.78 4.29 -12.09
CA ASP A 28 10.11 5.45 -12.71
C ASP A 28 10.37 6.78 -11.97
N GLY A 29 10.82 6.70 -10.71
CA GLY A 29 10.84 7.84 -9.80
C GLY A 29 9.42 8.27 -9.37
N PRO A 30 9.26 9.49 -8.82
CA PRO A 30 7.95 10.03 -8.47
C PRO A 30 7.06 10.19 -9.70
N LEU A 31 5.84 9.68 -9.65
CA LEU A 31 4.91 9.73 -10.79
C LEU A 31 4.25 11.10 -10.94
N LEU A 32 4.08 11.81 -9.82
CA LEU A 32 3.55 13.17 -9.76
C LEU A 32 4.57 14.13 -9.14
N ASP A 33 4.38 15.42 -9.37
CA ASP A 33 5.22 16.49 -8.82
C ASP A 33 5.18 16.47 -7.30
N LYS A 34 6.35 16.28 -6.67
CA LYS A 34 6.48 16.20 -5.21
C LYS A 34 6.28 17.53 -4.50
N SER A 35 6.36 18.66 -5.19
CA SER A 35 6.04 19.97 -4.61
C SER A 35 4.54 20.13 -4.34
N VAL A 36 3.70 19.38 -5.06
CA VAL A 36 2.24 19.36 -4.92
C VAL A 36 1.77 18.10 -4.18
N TYR A 37 2.36 16.95 -4.53
CA TYR A 37 2.02 15.63 -4.00
C TYR A 37 3.22 15.07 -3.24
N GLU A 38 3.49 15.61 -2.06
CA GLU A 38 4.67 15.22 -1.26
C GLU A 38 4.72 13.70 -1.01
N ASN A 39 3.57 13.12 -0.62
CA ASN A 39 3.43 11.71 -0.31
C ASN A 39 3.03 10.90 -1.55
N GLN A 40 3.93 10.03 -2.01
CA GLN A 40 3.76 9.20 -3.21
C GLN A 40 3.29 7.76 -2.90
N CYS A 41 3.01 7.43 -1.64
CA CYS A 41 2.67 6.05 -1.22
C CYS A 41 1.39 5.53 -1.90
N ALA A 42 0.27 6.22 -1.72
CA ALA A 42 -1.00 5.86 -2.36
C ALA A 42 -0.93 5.93 -3.89
N ILE A 43 -0.17 6.90 -4.43
CA ILE A 43 0.05 7.06 -5.87
C ILE A 43 0.77 5.83 -6.44
N GLY A 44 1.82 5.36 -5.76
CA GLY A 44 2.58 4.18 -6.17
C GLY A 44 1.75 2.91 -6.20
N VAL A 45 0.98 2.65 -5.14
CA VAL A 45 0.07 1.50 -5.06
C VAL A 45 -1.06 1.62 -6.09
N SER A 46 -1.65 2.81 -6.26
CA SER A 46 -2.66 3.07 -7.29
C SER A 46 -2.13 2.79 -8.70
N ALA A 47 -0.91 3.24 -9.01
CA ALA A 47 -0.28 2.96 -10.29
C ALA A 47 -0.01 1.46 -10.48
N ALA A 48 0.47 0.75 -9.46
CA ALA A 48 0.70 -0.69 -9.52
C ALA A 48 -0.59 -1.47 -9.80
N LEU A 49 -1.70 -1.08 -9.15
CA LEU A 49 -3.04 -1.65 -9.37
C LEU A 49 -3.51 -1.40 -10.82
N MET A 50 -3.48 -0.15 -11.28
CA MET A 50 -3.93 0.22 -12.63
C MET A 50 -3.11 -0.48 -13.72
N ARG A 51 -1.78 -0.52 -13.57
CA ARG A 51 -0.87 -1.18 -14.52
C ARG A 51 -1.03 -2.71 -14.53
N SER A 52 -1.57 -3.27 -13.45
CA SER A 52 -1.89 -4.70 -13.35
C SER A 52 -3.34 -5.01 -13.76
N GLY A 53 -4.03 -4.06 -14.39
CA GLY A 53 -5.38 -4.27 -14.93
C GLY A 53 -6.51 -4.18 -13.90
N VAL A 54 -6.24 -3.74 -12.67
CA VAL A 54 -7.27 -3.55 -11.66
C VAL A 54 -8.18 -2.40 -12.06
N ASN A 55 -9.48 -2.69 -12.18
CA ASN A 55 -10.47 -1.68 -12.53
C ASN A 55 -10.79 -0.77 -11.33
N MET A 56 -10.28 0.46 -11.37
CA MET A 56 -10.51 1.45 -10.31
C MET A 56 -11.82 2.26 -10.47
N LYS A 57 -12.76 1.86 -11.35
CA LYS A 57 -14.03 2.58 -11.56
C LYS A 57 -14.87 2.72 -10.28
N ALA A 58 -14.80 1.72 -9.39
CA ALA A 58 -15.52 1.74 -8.12
C ALA A 58 -14.79 2.54 -7.01
N TYR A 59 -13.59 3.06 -7.27
CA TYR A 59 -12.88 3.90 -6.31
C TYR A 59 -13.50 5.30 -6.28
N SER A 60 -14.06 5.67 -5.13
CA SER A 60 -14.75 6.94 -4.89
C SER A 60 -13.93 7.93 -4.06
N GLY A 61 -12.67 7.65 -3.79
CA GLY A 61 -11.78 8.57 -3.07
C GLY A 61 -11.22 9.66 -3.97
N VAL A 62 -10.30 10.45 -3.41
CA VAL A 62 -9.70 11.60 -4.07
C VAL A 62 -8.63 11.14 -5.07
N TRP A 63 -8.79 11.64 -6.29
CA TRP A 63 -7.86 11.48 -7.39
C TRP A 63 -6.92 12.68 -7.50
N SER A 64 -5.69 12.43 -7.92
CA SER A 64 -4.79 13.50 -8.34
C SER A 64 -5.33 14.26 -9.55
N TRP A 65 -4.87 15.50 -9.69
CA TRP A 65 -5.03 16.30 -10.88
C TRP A 65 -3.70 16.98 -11.20
N GLN A 66 -2.96 16.43 -12.15
CA GLN A 66 -1.76 17.04 -12.71
C GLN A 66 -1.88 16.98 -14.22
N LYS A 67 -1.59 18.11 -14.88
CA LYS A 67 -1.68 18.22 -16.33
C LYS A 67 -0.84 17.13 -17.00
N ASP A 68 -1.39 16.49 -18.03
CA ASP A 68 -0.74 15.48 -18.86
C ASP A 68 -0.26 14.21 -18.10
N LYS A 69 -0.83 13.95 -16.91
CA LYS A 69 -0.57 12.75 -16.11
C LYS A 69 -1.85 11.93 -15.90
N PRO A 70 -1.73 10.60 -15.80
CA PRO A 70 -2.83 9.77 -15.31
C PRO A 70 -3.24 10.21 -13.90
N LYS A 71 -4.52 10.00 -13.57
CA LYS A 71 -5.02 10.22 -12.22
C LYS A 71 -4.71 9.01 -11.36
N TYR A 72 -4.26 9.26 -10.15
CA TYR A 72 -3.97 8.23 -9.14
C TYR A 72 -4.70 8.55 -7.84
N ALA A 73 -5.03 7.52 -7.06
CA ALA A 73 -5.49 7.72 -5.69
C ALA A 73 -4.37 8.39 -4.87
N ILE A 74 -4.69 9.46 -4.12
CA ILE A 74 -3.67 10.24 -3.40
C ILE A 74 -3.75 10.12 -1.88
N ARG A 75 -4.82 9.54 -1.33
CA ARG A 75 -5.01 9.37 0.13
C ARG A 75 -4.90 7.90 0.52
N ALA A 76 -3.94 7.59 1.38
CA ALA A 76 -3.65 6.23 1.80
C ALA A 76 -4.85 5.57 2.50
N GLN A 77 -5.50 6.24 3.45
CA GLN A 77 -6.68 5.69 4.13
C GLN A 77 -7.88 5.48 3.20
N GLU A 78 -8.11 6.35 2.22
CA GLU A 78 -9.21 6.16 1.26
C GLU A 78 -8.93 4.96 0.34
N LEU A 79 -7.69 4.81 -0.12
CA LEU A 79 -7.28 3.64 -0.90
C LEU A 79 -7.39 2.34 -0.08
N ALA A 80 -6.91 2.36 1.16
CA ALA A 80 -7.05 1.26 2.11
C ALA A 80 -8.52 0.90 2.36
N SER A 81 -9.39 1.89 2.56
CA SER A 81 -10.83 1.67 2.79
C SER A 81 -11.52 1.05 1.58
N TRP A 82 -11.14 1.45 0.36
CA TRP A 82 -11.65 0.85 -0.86
C TRP A 82 -11.15 -0.60 -1.06
N LEU A 83 -9.91 -0.91 -0.70
CA LEU A 83 -9.42 -2.29 -0.71
C LEU A 83 -10.16 -3.15 0.33
N ALA A 84 -10.39 -2.62 1.53
CA ALA A 84 -11.11 -3.31 2.60
C ALA A 84 -12.59 -3.60 2.26
N SER A 85 -13.21 -2.76 1.43
CA SER A 85 -14.61 -2.98 1.01
C SER A 85 -14.79 -4.13 0.02
N GLY A 86 -13.69 -4.66 -0.54
CA GLY A 86 -13.73 -5.71 -1.57
C GLY A 86 -14.10 -5.21 -2.97
N ALA A 87 -14.34 -3.90 -3.14
CA ALA A 87 -14.71 -3.30 -4.43
C ALA A 87 -13.59 -3.36 -5.48
N ALA A 88 -12.35 -3.65 -5.06
CA ALA A 88 -11.22 -3.89 -5.96
C ALA A 88 -11.26 -5.28 -6.61
N HIS A 89 -12.11 -6.20 -6.13
CA HIS A 89 -12.23 -7.58 -6.60
C HIS A 89 -10.88 -8.34 -6.65
N LEU A 90 -9.98 -8.04 -5.72
CA LEU A 90 -8.69 -8.72 -5.61
C LEU A 90 -8.84 -10.02 -4.80
N PRO A 91 -8.16 -11.11 -5.19
CA PRO A 91 -8.15 -12.36 -4.43
C PRO A 91 -7.24 -12.22 -3.20
N THR A 92 -7.76 -11.54 -2.17
CA THR A 92 -6.99 -11.20 -0.96
C THR A 92 -7.65 -11.72 0.30
N ARG A 93 -6.84 -11.95 1.33
CA ARG A 93 -7.34 -12.15 2.70
C ARG A 93 -7.06 -10.90 3.53
N PHE A 94 -8.11 -10.15 3.85
CA PHE A 94 -8.03 -8.94 4.67
C PHE A 94 -7.95 -9.25 6.16
N GLN A 95 -7.01 -8.61 6.85
CA GLN A 95 -6.84 -8.66 8.31
C GLN A 95 -6.56 -7.25 8.84
N LYS A 96 -7.19 -6.90 9.96
CA LYS A 96 -6.99 -5.63 10.66
C LYS A 96 -6.45 -5.89 12.06
N TYR A 97 -5.35 -5.25 12.38
CA TYR A 97 -4.65 -5.32 13.66
C TYR A 97 -4.77 -3.98 14.39
N THR A 98 -4.97 -4.04 15.71
CA THR A 98 -5.13 -2.88 16.58
C THR A 98 -4.49 -3.15 17.95
N GLY A 99 -4.19 -2.11 18.72
CA GLY A 99 -3.66 -2.28 20.09
C GLY A 99 -2.32 -3.01 20.10
N ASP A 100 -2.19 -4.03 20.95
CA ASP A 100 -0.92 -4.75 21.10
C ASP A 100 -0.51 -5.54 19.85
N ASP A 101 -1.45 -5.96 19.00
CA ASP A 101 -1.12 -6.62 17.73
C ASP A 101 -0.32 -5.71 16.79
N VAL A 102 -0.52 -4.38 16.87
CA VAL A 102 0.25 -3.42 16.07
C VAL A 102 1.72 -3.40 16.50
N LYS A 103 2.00 -3.57 17.79
CA LYS A 103 3.37 -3.57 18.33
C LYS A 103 4.17 -4.77 17.83
N ASN A 104 3.49 -5.90 17.62
CA ASN A 104 4.07 -7.17 17.19
C ASN A 104 3.69 -7.50 15.73
N ILE A 105 3.39 -6.48 14.92
CA ILE A 105 2.85 -6.68 13.57
C ILE A 105 3.77 -7.52 12.69
N TRP A 106 5.09 -7.39 12.83
CA TRP A 106 6.04 -8.13 12.03
C TRP A 106 5.96 -9.64 12.29
N GLU A 107 5.75 -10.07 13.55
CA GLU A 107 5.48 -11.49 13.86
C GLU A 107 4.23 -12.03 13.15
N LYS A 108 3.29 -11.16 12.76
CA LYS A 108 2.05 -11.52 12.05
C LYS A 108 2.18 -11.51 10.53
N VAL A 109 3.11 -10.74 9.97
CA VAL A 109 3.17 -10.45 8.51
C VAL A 109 4.57 -10.55 7.89
N GLU A 110 5.60 -10.95 8.63
CA GLU A 110 6.99 -10.99 8.16
C GLU A 110 7.12 -11.82 6.88
N ASP A 111 6.79 -13.11 6.91
CA ASP A 111 6.92 -13.98 5.72
C ASP A 111 5.74 -13.88 4.74
N ARG A 112 4.81 -12.95 4.98
CA ARG A 112 3.59 -12.83 4.20
C ARG A 112 3.72 -11.74 3.16
N THR A 113 3.03 -11.95 2.05
CA THR A 113 3.10 -11.08 0.89
C THR A 113 1.74 -10.43 0.63
N GLY A 114 1.71 -9.18 0.17
CA GLY A 114 0.45 -8.45 0.04
C GLY A 114 0.57 -6.93 0.05
N VAL A 115 -0.55 -6.27 0.32
CA VAL A 115 -0.62 -4.83 0.59
C VAL A 115 -0.64 -4.62 2.10
N ILE A 116 0.11 -3.63 2.59
CA ILE A 116 0.13 -3.25 4.01
C ILE A 116 -0.18 -1.76 4.15
N PHE A 117 -1.02 -1.42 5.13
CA PHE A 117 -1.41 -0.05 5.45
C PHE A 117 -1.22 0.22 6.95
N PHE A 118 -0.51 1.30 7.28
CA PHE A 118 -0.30 1.82 8.62
C PHE A 118 -1.10 3.10 8.80
N ARG A 119 -2.00 3.12 9.78
CA ARG A 119 -2.86 4.27 10.06
C ARG A 119 -2.29 5.11 11.19
N ASP A 120 -2.32 6.43 11.06
CA ASP A 120 -2.07 7.37 12.17
C ASP A 120 -0.72 7.17 12.90
N TYR A 121 0.41 7.07 12.17
CA TYR A 121 1.69 6.65 12.77
C TYR A 121 2.80 7.72 12.81
N TYR A 122 2.59 8.89 12.20
CA TYR A 122 3.54 10.01 12.22
C TYR A 122 2.87 11.38 12.04
N GLY A 123 3.67 12.46 12.14
CA GLY A 123 3.24 13.83 11.87
C GLY A 123 2.48 14.50 13.03
N PRO A 124 2.12 15.79 12.89
CA PRO A 124 1.33 16.50 13.90
C PRO A 124 0.01 15.79 14.18
N GLY A 125 -0.30 15.58 15.47
CA GLY A 125 -1.52 14.88 15.88
C GLY A 125 -1.60 13.40 15.49
N MET A 126 -0.48 12.78 15.05
CA MET A 126 -0.42 11.38 14.63
C MET A 126 -1.40 11.04 13.50
N GLN A 127 -1.57 11.90 12.50
CA GLN A 127 -2.54 11.69 11.41
C GLN A 127 -1.90 11.18 10.11
N GLY A 128 -0.60 10.93 10.11
CA GLY A 128 0.13 10.47 8.95
C GLY A 128 -0.06 8.97 8.69
N ASP A 129 -0.50 8.63 7.49
CA ASP A 129 -0.72 7.26 7.03
C ASP A 129 0.36 6.76 6.06
N HIS A 130 0.46 5.44 5.90
CA HIS A 130 1.29 4.83 4.87
C HIS A 130 0.66 3.58 4.26
N ILE A 131 0.79 3.40 2.95
CA ILE A 131 0.38 2.19 2.22
C ILE A 131 1.49 1.75 1.28
N ASP A 132 1.80 0.45 1.22
CA ASP A 132 2.86 -0.11 0.37
C ASP A 132 2.54 -1.58 0.01
N LEU A 133 3.27 -2.13 -0.96
CA LEU A 133 3.32 -3.57 -1.21
C LEU A 133 4.46 -4.19 -0.39
N ARG A 134 4.24 -5.40 0.12
CA ARG A 134 5.23 -6.23 0.84
C ARG A 134 5.39 -7.58 0.14
N ASN A 135 6.63 -8.03 -0.04
CA ASN A 135 6.96 -9.31 -0.69
C ASN A 135 7.53 -10.37 0.27
N GLY A 136 7.17 -10.34 1.55
CA GLY A 136 7.72 -11.25 2.57
C GLY A 136 9.13 -10.93 3.05
N SER A 137 9.90 -10.09 2.34
CA SER A 137 11.23 -9.64 2.80
C SER A 137 11.27 -8.13 3.02
N ARG A 138 10.75 -7.36 2.07
CA ARG A 138 10.80 -5.89 2.08
C ARG A 138 9.51 -5.26 1.56
N MET A 139 9.42 -3.94 1.71
CA MET A 139 8.42 -3.11 1.04
C MET A 139 8.99 -2.49 -0.25
N THR A 140 8.15 -1.91 -1.12
CA THR A 140 8.63 -1.41 -2.42
C THR A 140 9.42 -0.13 -2.31
N ALA A 141 9.09 0.77 -1.37
CA ALA A 141 9.88 1.97 -1.15
C ALA A 141 10.96 1.72 -0.07
N LEU A 142 12.22 1.94 -0.44
CA LEU A 142 13.34 2.00 0.49
C LEU A 142 13.13 3.08 1.57
N SER A 143 12.51 4.20 1.21
CA SER A 143 12.12 5.26 2.16
C SER A 143 10.99 4.83 3.10
N SER A 144 10.09 3.92 2.70
CA SER A 144 9.08 3.32 3.58
C SER A 144 9.77 2.52 4.68
N TRP A 145 10.72 1.66 4.30
CA TRP A 145 11.49 0.85 5.24
C TRP A 145 12.38 1.71 6.15
N VAL A 146 13.08 2.71 5.61
CA VAL A 146 13.92 3.65 6.39
C VAL A 146 13.07 4.49 7.36
N ARG A 147 11.90 5.01 6.94
CA ARG A 147 11.00 5.78 7.81
C ARG A 147 10.33 4.93 8.89
N ILE A 148 10.01 3.67 8.58
CA ILE A 148 9.31 2.73 9.48
C ILE A 148 10.28 2.05 10.46
N ASN A 149 11.54 1.81 10.08
CA ASN A 149 12.53 1.09 10.88
C ASN A 149 13.70 1.92 11.42
N LEU A 150 14.11 3.03 10.78
CA LEU A 150 15.35 3.74 11.17
C LEU A 150 15.16 5.03 11.97
N ARG A 151 13.92 5.51 12.20
CA ARG A 151 13.68 6.77 12.95
C ARG A 151 14.44 8.00 12.40
N VAL A 152 14.84 8.02 11.13
CA VAL A 152 15.53 9.15 10.50
C VAL A 152 14.94 9.54 9.16
N GLY A 153 14.62 10.84 9.04
CA GLY A 153 14.17 11.55 7.84
C GLY A 153 13.96 13.03 8.18
N PRO A 154 13.82 13.94 7.19
CA PRO A 154 13.72 15.39 7.41
C PRO A 154 12.48 15.84 8.22
N VAL A 155 11.62 14.89 8.61
CA VAL A 155 10.55 15.03 9.60
C VAL A 155 11.00 14.28 10.86
N GLY A 156 11.96 14.85 11.58
CA GLY A 156 12.67 14.22 12.70
C GLY A 156 11.78 13.66 13.82
N LEU A 157 12.31 12.66 14.53
CA LEU A 157 11.86 12.16 15.84
C LEU A 157 10.33 11.93 15.96
N GLY A 158 9.79 10.86 15.35
CA GLY A 158 8.38 10.53 15.57
C GLY A 158 7.81 9.32 14.83
N SER A 159 8.42 8.87 13.73
CA SER A 159 7.92 7.74 12.94
C SER A 159 8.24 6.41 13.62
N ASP A 160 7.26 5.84 14.30
CA ASP A 160 7.31 4.50 14.90
C ASP A 160 6.01 3.80 14.55
N HIS A 161 6.08 2.76 13.70
CA HIS A 161 4.89 2.01 13.29
C HIS A 161 4.14 1.39 14.47
N ARG A 162 4.80 1.18 15.62
CA ARG A 162 4.16 0.70 16.85
C ARG A 162 3.19 1.71 17.45
N LYS A 163 3.24 2.96 17.00
CA LYS A 163 2.28 4.01 17.35
C LYS A 163 1.09 4.09 16.39
N SER A 164 1.06 3.27 15.33
CA SER A 164 -0.08 3.25 14.41
C SER A 164 -1.36 2.93 15.18
N SER A 165 -2.45 3.64 14.91
CA SER A 165 -3.74 3.32 15.53
C SER A 165 -4.33 2.01 15.01
N ALA A 166 -3.92 1.59 13.82
CA ALA A 166 -4.22 0.28 13.23
C ALA A 166 -3.20 -0.09 12.15
N VAL A 167 -3.03 -1.39 11.90
CA VAL A 167 -2.38 -1.92 10.69
C VAL A 167 -3.33 -2.82 9.94
N TRP A 168 -3.47 -2.60 8.65
CA TRP A 168 -4.34 -3.38 7.78
C TRP A 168 -3.48 -4.13 6.77
N PHE A 169 -3.78 -5.40 6.56
CA PHE A 169 -3.02 -6.26 5.67
C PHE A 169 -3.95 -7.04 4.75
N TRP A 170 -3.66 -6.99 3.45
CA TRP A 170 -4.32 -7.79 2.43
C TRP A 170 -3.31 -8.79 1.92
N GLU A 171 -3.35 -9.99 2.49
CA GLU A 171 -2.50 -11.08 2.04
C GLU A 171 -2.86 -11.46 0.61
N MET A 172 -1.84 -11.52 -0.24
CA MET A 172 -1.89 -11.93 -1.63
C MET A 172 -0.89 -13.09 -1.77
N PRO A 173 -1.32 -14.27 -2.23
CA PRO A 173 -0.38 -15.37 -2.47
C PRO A 173 0.63 -15.03 -3.57
#